data_AF-A0A932PCZ9-F1
#
_entry.id   AF-A0A932PCZ9-F1
#
_cell.length_a   1.000
_cell.length_b   1.000
_cell.length_c   1.000
_cell.angle_alpha   90.00
_cell.angle_beta   90.00
_cell.angle_gamma   90.00
#
_symmetry.space_group_name_H-M   'P 1'
#
loop_
_entity.id
_entity.type
_entity.pdbx_description
1 polymer ?
#
loop_
_entity_poly.entity_id
_entity_poly.type
_entity_poly.pdbx_seq_one_letter_code
_entity_poly.pdbx_strand_id
1 'polypeptide(L)'
;MFPHSSCTTRNVNRREVLRVGGLTALGLTLPHWLRLRATAAELNVSRPAACILIWLDGGPSHLDTFDLKPDAPQEVRGPFQPISTSVPGTQICEYLPQTASRMDRVALIRSVTTTLGEHNLGSHYLLTGYKPTPVLEYPSYGAVVARSRQAPGALPPYVAVPDINAHAGGGYLTGFGPFTVGGDPSKPGFRVRDLDLYGSITSDRLARRQEILGDVDRFSRAIGNAPPAGADSAFEQAYRLISSSEAKRAFDLSAEPDAVRDRYGRRTIGQSCLLARRLIEAGVHFVTVTDRGWDTHDA
;
A
#
# COMPACT_ATOMS: atom_id res chain seq x y z
N MET A 1 -2.05 44.69 -31.12
CA MET A 1 -0.67 45.14 -31.37
C MET A 1 0.27 44.13 -30.72
N PHE A 2 0.66 43.10 -31.47
CA PHE A 2 1.52 42.01 -30.98
C PHE A 2 2.98 42.30 -31.37
N PRO A 3 3.93 42.32 -30.44
CA PRO A 3 5.33 42.51 -30.78
C PRO A 3 5.90 41.26 -31.45
N HIS A 4 6.55 41.46 -32.60
CA HIS A 4 7.24 40.42 -33.36
C HIS A 4 8.45 39.90 -32.58
N SER A 5 8.52 38.60 -32.37
CA SER A 5 9.73 37.91 -31.89
C SER A 5 10.71 37.74 -33.05
N SER A 6 11.90 38.31 -32.92
CA SER A 6 13.00 38.15 -33.86
C SER A 6 13.58 36.73 -33.79
N CYS A 7 13.59 36.04 -34.92
CA CYS A 7 14.28 34.77 -35.10
C CYS A 7 15.80 35.00 -35.00
N THR A 8 16.43 34.52 -33.94
CA THR A 8 17.89 34.49 -33.81
C THR A 8 18.42 33.21 -34.46
N THR A 9 19.11 33.35 -35.58
CA THR A 9 19.88 32.27 -36.20
C THR A 9 21.08 31.93 -35.32
N ARG A 10 20.97 30.89 -34.49
CA ARG A 10 22.13 30.31 -33.79
C ARG A 10 23.09 29.72 -34.82
N ASN A 11 24.29 30.31 -34.92
CA ASN A 11 25.40 29.73 -35.67
C ASN A 11 25.78 28.37 -35.07
N VAL A 12 25.42 27.28 -35.73
CA VAL A 12 25.78 25.92 -35.34
C VAL A 12 27.28 25.75 -35.54
N ASN A 13 28.01 25.45 -34.45
CA ASN A 13 29.47 25.31 -34.52
C ASN A 13 29.85 23.93 -35.10
N ARG A 14 30.91 23.84 -35.92
CA ARG A 14 31.39 22.56 -36.51
C ARG A 14 31.60 21.45 -35.47
N ARG A 15 31.96 21.84 -34.25
CA ARG A 15 32.12 20.92 -33.10
C ARG A 15 30.79 20.34 -32.59
N GLU A 16 29.69 21.07 -32.70
CA GLU A 16 28.35 20.58 -32.35
C GLU A 16 27.82 19.62 -33.42
N VAL A 17 28.05 19.91 -34.69
CA VAL A 17 27.74 19.00 -35.81
C VAL A 17 28.49 17.67 -35.67
N LEU A 18 29.77 17.71 -35.29
CA LEU A 18 30.57 16.49 -35.06
C LEU A 18 30.15 15.74 -33.78
N ARG A 19 29.72 16.43 -32.72
CA ARG A 19 29.20 15.79 -31.51
C ARG A 19 27.86 15.09 -31.74
N VAL A 20 26.93 15.77 -32.41
CA VAL A 20 25.60 15.23 -32.72
C VAL A 20 25.68 14.17 -33.82
N GLY A 21 26.46 14.42 -34.88
CA GLY A 21 26.67 13.50 -36.00
C GLY A 21 27.55 12.27 -35.66
N GLY A 22 28.48 12.42 -34.72
CA GLY A 22 29.33 11.31 -34.25
C GLY A 22 28.54 10.26 -33.44
N LEU A 23 27.56 10.70 -32.66
CA LEU A 23 26.66 9.80 -31.92
C LEU A 23 25.75 8.99 -32.86
N THR A 24 25.30 9.60 -33.96
CA THR A 24 24.51 8.90 -34.99
C THR A 24 25.36 7.94 -35.83
N ALA A 25 26.62 8.28 -36.11
CA ALA A 25 27.55 7.43 -36.87
C ALA A 25 27.91 6.14 -36.12
N LEU A 26 27.82 6.14 -34.78
CA LEU A 26 28.01 4.97 -33.92
C LEU A 26 26.69 4.21 -33.63
N GLY A 27 25.61 4.51 -34.37
CA GLY A 27 24.33 3.78 -34.28
C GLY A 27 23.48 4.14 -33.06
N LEU A 28 23.91 5.07 -32.21
CA LEU A 28 23.23 5.45 -30.98
C LEU A 28 22.27 6.62 -31.25
N THR A 29 21.20 6.31 -31.96
CA THR A 29 20.12 7.27 -32.22
C THR A 29 19.26 7.45 -30.97
N LEU A 30 18.58 8.60 -30.83
CA LEU A 30 17.66 8.84 -29.72
C LEU A 30 16.57 7.75 -29.58
N PRO A 31 15.95 7.25 -30.67
CA PRO A 31 15.04 6.10 -30.59
C PRO A 31 15.71 4.82 -30.07
N HIS A 32 16.96 4.56 -30.48
CA HIS A 32 17.72 3.40 -30.02
C HIS A 32 18.07 3.52 -28.52
N TRP A 33 18.45 4.71 -28.06
CA TRP A 33 18.70 4.98 -26.64
C TRP A 33 17.43 4.85 -25.78
N LEU A 34 16.29 5.37 -26.26
CA LEU A 34 15.00 5.20 -25.58
C LEU A 34 14.58 3.73 -25.52
N ARG A 35 14.83 2.96 -26.60
CA ARG A 35 14.57 1.52 -26.64
C ARG A 35 15.48 0.75 -25.67
N LEU A 36 16.77 1.07 -25.63
CA LEU A 36 17.72 0.50 -24.67
C LEU A 36 17.33 0.81 -23.23
N ARG A 37 16.86 2.03 -22.94
CA ARG A 37 16.30 2.40 -21.63
C ARG A 37 15.06 1.59 -21.26
N ALA A 38 14.17 1.33 -22.21
CA ALA A 38 13.00 0.49 -21.99
C ALA A 38 13.39 -0.96 -21.67
N THR A 39 14.29 -1.56 -22.45
CA THR A 39 14.80 -2.92 -22.17
C THR A 39 15.63 -3.02 -20.90
N ALA A 40 16.38 -1.96 -20.53
CA ALA A 40 17.11 -1.94 -19.28
C ALA A 40 16.17 -1.86 -18.06
N ALA A 41 15.01 -1.21 -18.20
CA ALA A 41 13.96 -1.23 -17.18
C ALA A 41 13.32 -2.61 -17.01
N GLU A 42 13.24 -3.40 -18.10
CA GLU A 42 12.79 -4.80 -18.07
C GLU A 42 13.82 -5.75 -17.45
N LEU A 43 15.12 -5.48 -17.60
CA LEU A 43 16.20 -6.30 -17.02
C LEU A 43 16.45 -6.02 -15.53
N ASN A 44 16.11 -4.82 -15.07
CA ASN A 44 16.18 -4.42 -13.66
C ASN A 44 14.88 -4.79 -12.91
N VAL A 45 14.46 -6.05 -13.00
CA VAL A 45 13.39 -6.56 -12.12
C VAL A 45 13.96 -6.73 -10.71
N SER A 46 14.26 -5.61 -10.05
CA SER A 46 14.36 -5.61 -8.58
C SER A 46 13.04 -6.18 -8.06
N ARG A 47 13.09 -7.02 -7.03
CA ARG A 47 11.86 -7.48 -6.35
C ARG A 47 10.92 -6.29 -6.17
N PRO A 48 9.65 -6.39 -6.61
CA PRO A 48 8.73 -5.28 -6.54
C PRO A 48 8.68 -4.78 -5.10
N ALA A 49 8.99 -3.50 -4.89
CA ALA A 49 8.92 -2.89 -3.57
C ALA A 49 7.50 -3.07 -3.01
N ALA A 50 7.43 -3.62 -1.81
CA ALA A 50 6.21 -3.87 -1.07
C ALA A 50 6.23 -3.08 0.23
N CYS A 51 5.05 -2.66 0.71
CA CYS A 51 4.92 -1.85 1.91
C CYS A 51 3.88 -2.45 2.86
N ILE A 52 4.23 -2.50 4.15
CA ILE A 52 3.29 -2.73 5.23
C ILE A 52 3.15 -1.41 5.99
N LEU A 53 1.97 -0.80 5.93
CA LEU A 53 1.61 0.31 6.79
C LEU A 53 1.09 -0.26 8.11
N ILE A 54 1.72 0.10 9.22
CA ILE A 54 1.16 -0.14 10.55
C ILE A 54 0.48 1.15 11.00
N TRP A 55 -0.85 1.17 10.98
CA TRP A 55 -1.68 2.27 11.41
C TRP A 55 -2.13 2.06 12.85
N LEU A 56 -1.54 2.81 13.77
CA LEU A 56 -1.92 2.83 15.18
C LEU A 56 -2.98 3.91 15.37
N ASP A 57 -4.25 3.51 15.40
CA ASP A 57 -5.41 4.41 15.41
C ASP A 57 -5.57 5.08 16.78
N GLY A 58 -5.55 6.42 16.78
CA GLY A 58 -5.35 7.27 17.95
C GLY A 58 -3.88 7.70 18.15
N GLY A 59 -2.95 6.80 17.80
CA GLY A 59 -1.50 7.02 17.82
C GLY A 59 -0.92 7.04 19.24
N PRO A 60 0.15 6.26 19.53
CA PRO A 60 0.87 6.45 20.78
C PRO A 60 1.45 7.86 20.86
N SER A 61 1.44 8.44 22.05
CA SER A 61 2.10 9.71 22.32
C SER A 61 3.54 9.69 21.80
N HIS A 62 3.88 10.65 20.94
CA HIS A 62 5.23 10.78 20.41
C HIS A 62 6.23 11.17 21.51
N LEU A 63 5.77 11.90 22.53
CA LEU A 63 6.53 12.26 23.73
C LEU A 63 6.85 11.05 24.59
N ASP A 64 6.12 9.96 24.44
CA ASP A 64 6.32 8.72 25.21
C ASP A 64 7.03 7.64 24.39
N THR A 65 7.30 7.88 23.11
CA THR A 65 7.84 6.88 22.18
C THR A 65 9.09 7.36 21.46
N PHE A 66 8.95 8.31 20.55
CA PHE A 66 10.00 8.66 19.58
C PHE A 66 10.56 10.08 19.74
N ASP A 67 10.03 10.93 20.63
CA ASP A 67 10.44 12.32 20.78
C ASP A 67 10.26 12.83 22.23
N LEU A 68 10.99 12.24 23.19
CA LEU A 68 10.73 12.37 24.64
C LEU A 68 10.93 13.77 25.24
N LYS A 69 11.52 14.70 24.50
CA LYS A 69 11.85 16.06 24.98
C LYS A 69 12.44 16.06 26.40
N PRO A 70 13.55 15.34 26.67
CA PRO A 70 14.05 15.17 28.03
C PRO A 70 14.40 16.49 28.72
N ASP A 71 14.75 17.52 27.95
CA ASP A 71 15.10 18.85 28.47
C ASP A 71 13.88 19.77 28.69
N ALA A 72 12.67 19.33 28.34
CA ALA A 72 11.46 20.10 28.59
C ALA A 72 11.02 20.01 30.07
N PRO A 73 10.21 20.97 30.56
CA PRO A 73 9.60 20.89 31.89
C PRO A 73 8.84 19.57 32.10
N GLN A 74 8.74 19.12 33.36
CA GLN A 74 8.10 17.85 33.71
C GLN A 74 6.63 17.79 33.29
N GLU A 75 5.97 18.94 33.17
CA GLU A 75 4.59 19.08 32.71
C GLU A 75 4.44 18.87 31.20
N VAL A 76 5.53 18.96 30.44
CA VAL A 76 5.55 18.83 28.98
C VAL A 76 6.14 17.49 28.55
N ARG A 77 7.17 16.99 29.23
CA ARG A 77 7.75 15.68 28.91
C ARG A 77 6.96 14.55 29.58
N GLY A 78 6.92 13.39 28.91
CA GLY A 78 6.37 12.17 29.50
C GLY A 78 7.19 11.67 30.70
N PRO A 79 6.69 10.69 31.47
CA PRO A 79 7.38 10.13 32.65
C PRO A 79 8.57 9.22 32.28
N PHE A 80 8.73 8.87 31.01
CA PHE A 80 9.69 7.89 30.54
C PHE A 80 11.07 8.48 30.27
N GLN A 81 12.09 7.62 30.30
CA GLN A 81 13.48 8.00 30.07
C GLN A 81 13.95 7.68 28.64
N PRO A 82 14.83 8.51 28.06
CA PRO A 82 15.45 8.21 26.78
C PRO A 82 16.56 7.15 26.90
N ILE A 83 16.66 6.27 25.89
CA ILE A 83 17.79 5.36 25.69
C ILE A 83 18.51 5.67 24.39
N SER A 84 19.83 5.45 24.36
CA SER A 84 20.62 5.55 23.14
C SER A 84 20.27 4.45 22.14
N THR A 85 20.28 4.80 20.85
CA THR A 85 19.99 3.87 19.75
C THR A 85 21.27 3.42 19.03
N SER A 86 21.14 2.53 18.03
CA SER A 86 22.25 2.15 17.14
C SER A 86 22.76 3.31 16.28
N VAL A 87 22.01 4.42 16.18
CA VAL A 87 22.42 5.64 15.49
C VAL A 87 22.92 6.67 16.50
N PRO A 88 24.21 7.07 16.47
CA PRO A 88 24.76 8.05 17.39
C PRO A 88 23.96 9.37 17.40
N GLY A 89 23.74 9.92 18.59
CA GLY A 89 22.97 11.16 18.78
C GLY A 89 21.45 11.00 18.66
N THR A 90 20.94 9.79 18.36
CA THR A 90 19.50 9.52 18.35
C THR A 90 19.10 8.75 19.61
N GLN A 91 18.09 9.26 20.31
CA GLN A 91 17.47 8.64 21.48
C GLN A 91 15.96 8.47 21.30
N ILE A 92 15.41 7.39 21.86
CA ILE A 92 13.98 7.04 21.90
C ILE A 92 13.62 6.47 23.27
N CYS A 93 12.36 6.10 23.50
CA CYS A 93 11.87 5.63 24.81
C CYS A 93 12.53 4.32 25.26
N GLU A 94 12.82 4.21 26.56
CA GLU A 94 13.41 3.02 27.20
C GLU A 94 12.60 1.72 26.99
N TYR A 95 11.29 1.83 26.76
CA TYR A 95 10.41 0.69 26.47
C TYR A 95 10.48 0.17 25.03
N LEU A 96 11.33 0.78 24.19
CA LEU A 96 11.55 0.36 22.80
C LEU A 96 12.98 -0.17 22.55
N PRO A 97 13.57 -1.03 23.41
CA PRO A 97 14.99 -1.41 23.30
C PRO A 97 15.30 -2.17 22.00
N GLN A 98 14.34 -2.98 21.52
CA GLN A 98 14.50 -3.70 20.25
C GLN A 98 14.46 -2.76 19.05
N THR A 99 13.64 -1.71 19.10
CA THR A 99 13.60 -0.67 18.05
C THR A 99 14.88 0.17 18.10
N ALA A 100 15.33 0.56 19.30
CA ALA A 100 16.57 1.30 19.49
C ALA A 100 17.78 0.57 18.91
N SER A 101 17.85 -0.75 19.08
CA SER A 101 18.93 -1.59 18.52
C SER A 101 18.93 -1.67 16.98
N ARG A 102 17.83 -1.30 16.33
CA ARG A 102 17.64 -1.41 14.86
C ARG A 102 17.41 -0.05 14.21
N MET A 103 17.75 1.03 14.89
CA MET A 103 17.48 2.40 14.43
C MET A 103 18.23 2.74 13.14
N ASP A 104 19.33 2.04 12.84
CA ASP A 104 20.06 2.05 11.56
C ASP A 104 19.20 1.65 10.35
N ARG A 105 18.04 1.03 10.59
CA ARG A 105 17.05 0.64 9.56
C ARG A 105 15.78 1.48 9.59
N VAL A 106 15.73 2.51 10.44
CA VAL A 106 14.52 3.32 10.67
C VAL A 106 14.77 4.75 10.22
N ALA A 107 13.88 5.25 9.38
CA ALA A 107 13.80 6.68 9.09
C ALA A 107 12.80 7.33 10.07
N LEU A 108 13.30 8.13 11.00
CA LEU A 108 12.47 8.85 11.96
C LEU A 108 12.13 10.25 11.46
N ILE A 109 10.84 10.57 11.38
CA ILE A 109 10.34 11.88 10.95
C ILE A 109 9.63 12.54 12.13
N ARG A 110 10.26 13.56 12.74
CA ARG A 110 9.69 14.36 13.85
C ARG A 110 9.09 15.70 13.40
N SER A 111 9.17 16.00 12.11
CA SER A 111 8.76 17.30 11.54
C SER A 111 7.31 17.34 11.07
N VAL A 112 6.53 16.28 11.29
CA VAL A 112 5.13 16.23 10.86
C VAL A 112 4.30 17.11 11.78
N THR A 113 3.62 18.10 11.21
CA THR A 113 2.70 18.98 11.93
C THR A 113 1.41 19.13 11.13
N THR A 114 0.31 19.37 11.83
CA THR A 114 -0.99 19.63 11.22
C THR A 114 -1.73 20.70 12.02
N THR A 115 -2.51 21.52 11.33
CA THR A 115 -3.40 22.51 11.95
C THR A 115 -4.80 21.93 12.20
N LEU A 116 -5.02 20.66 11.84
CA LEU A 116 -6.29 19.95 12.02
C LEU A 116 -6.28 19.32 13.41
N GLY A 117 -7.08 19.86 14.33
CA GLY A 117 -7.21 19.36 15.71
C GLY A 117 -8.25 18.26 15.89
N GLU A 118 -8.57 17.50 14.83
CA GLU A 118 -9.56 16.44 14.86
C GLU A 118 -8.99 15.18 14.19
N HIS A 119 -9.20 14.03 14.83
CA HIS A 119 -8.58 12.75 14.48
C HIS A 119 -8.90 12.27 13.08
N ASN A 120 -10.16 12.34 12.66
CA ASN A 120 -10.59 11.88 11.35
C ASN A 120 -10.03 12.78 10.24
N LEU A 121 -10.06 14.10 10.42
CA LEU A 121 -9.50 15.06 9.47
C LEU A 121 -7.98 14.89 9.35
N GLY A 122 -7.29 14.67 10.47
CA GLY A 122 -5.85 14.38 10.50
C GLY A 122 -5.51 13.05 9.82
N SER A 123 -6.28 12.00 10.11
CA SER A 123 -6.13 10.67 9.52
C SER A 123 -6.34 10.71 8.00
N HIS A 124 -7.39 11.38 7.54
CA HIS A 124 -7.62 11.61 6.12
C HIS A 124 -6.43 12.34 5.49
N TYR A 125 -5.97 13.42 6.11
CA TYR A 125 -4.88 14.20 5.53
C TYR A 125 -3.58 13.40 5.43
N LEU A 126 -3.27 12.58 6.43
CA LEU A 126 -2.09 11.72 6.42
C LEU A 126 -2.20 10.58 5.38
N LEU A 127 -3.38 9.99 5.24
CA LEU A 127 -3.62 8.85 4.35
C LEU A 127 -3.76 9.24 2.87
N THR A 128 -4.26 10.44 2.57
CA THR A 128 -4.50 10.91 1.20
C THR A 128 -3.51 11.97 0.74
N GLY A 129 -2.89 12.71 1.66
CA GLY A 129 -2.09 13.89 1.36
C GLY A 129 -2.91 15.14 1.02
N TYR A 130 -4.24 15.08 1.13
CA TYR A 130 -5.15 16.19 0.85
C TYR A 130 -5.99 16.55 2.07
N LYS A 131 -6.26 17.85 2.25
CA LYS A 131 -7.23 18.26 3.27
C LYS A 131 -8.63 17.78 2.85
N PRO A 132 -9.46 17.29 3.78
CA PRO A 132 -10.82 16.85 3.49
C PRO A 132 -11.63 17.94 2.79
N THR A 133 -12.38 17.57 1.75
CA THR A 133 -13.31 18.46 1.06
C THR A 133 -14.66 17.77 0.89
N PRO A 134 -15.79 18.49 0.90
CA PRO A 134 -17.11 17.88 0.66
C PRO A 134 -17.33 17.48 -0.80
N VAL A 135 -16.44 17.89 -1.71
CA VAL A 135 -16.63 17.76 -3.17
C VAL A 135 -16.05 16.45 -3.69
N LEU A 136 -14.92 16.01 -3.14
CA LEU A 136 -14.15 14.90 -3.68
C LEU A 136 -13.50 14.08 -2.57
N GLU A 137 -13.64 12.77 -2.69
CA GLU A 137 -12.92 11.80 -1.87
C GLU A 137 -11.61 11.42 -2.58
N TYR A 138 -10.48 11.74 -1.95
CA TYR A 138 -9.16 11.41 -2.47
C TYR A 138 -8.79 9.95 -2.16
N PRO A 139 -8.11 9.25 -3.08
CA PRO A 139 -7.58 7.92 -2.82
C PRO A 139 -6.52 7.98 -1.73
N SER A 140 -6.48 6.94 -0.89
CA SER A 140 -5.33 6.71 -0.02
C SER A 140 -4.08 6.32 -0.83
N TYR A 141 -2.89 6.50 -0.27
CA TYR A 141 -1.67 6.04 -0.94
C TYR A 141 -1.68 4.53 -1.24
N GLY A 142 -2.35 3.70 -0.44
CA GLY A 142 -2.54 2.27 -0.73
C GLY A 142 -3.29 2.05 -2.06
N ALA A 143 -4.35 2.83 -2.30
CA ALA A 143 -5.10 2.78 -3.55
C ALA A 143 -4.31 3.35 -4.75
N VAL A 144 -3.50 4.39 -4.54
CA VAL A 144 -2.59 4.91 -5.57
C VAL A 144 -1.55 3.86 -5.94
N VAL A 145 -1.01 3.13 -4.96
CA VAL A 145 -0.07 2.02 -5.18
C VAL A 145 -0.76 0.88 -5.94
N ALA A 146 -1.97 0.48 -5.54
CA ALA A 146 -2.75 -0.54 -6.23
C ALA A 146 -3.02 -0.20 -7.70
N ARG A 147 -3.35 1.07 -7.99
CA ARG A 147 -3.54 1.54 -9.37
C ARG A 147 -2.25 1.53 -10.17
N SER A 148 -1.15 1.97 -9.56
CA SER A 148 0.15 2.11 -10.24
C SER A 148 0.87 0.78 -10.41
N ARG A 149 0.57 -0.19 -9.55
CA ARG A 149 1.21 -1.51 -9.49
C ARG A 149 0.15 -2.59 -9.53
N GLN A 150 -0.41 -2.82 -10.71
CA GLN A 150 -1.26 -3.98 -10.91
C GLN A 150 -0.39 -5.23 -10.92
N ALA A 151 -0.69 -6.18 -10.03
CA ALA A 151 0.04 -7.43 -9.94
C ALA A 151 -0.63 -8.49 -10.84
N PRO A 152 0.11 -9.22 -11.68
CA PRO A 152 -0.42 -10.41 -12.34
C PRO A 152 -0.55 -11.52 -11.28
N GLY A 153 -1.69 -11.58 -10.60
CA GLY A 153 -1.91 -12.55 -9.52
C GLY A 153 -3.38 -12.63 -9.09
N ALA A 154 -3.70 -13.69 -8.33
CA ALA A 154 -5.03 -13.89 -7.76
C ALA A 154 -5.28 -13.02 -6.51
N LEU A 155 -4.20 -12.57 -5.84
CA LEU A 155 -4.29 -11.71 -4.68
C LEU A 155 -4.53 -10.25 -5.08
N PRO A 156 -5.39 -9.52 -4.36
CA PRO A 156 -5.58 -8.10 -4.59
C PRO A 156 -4.29 -7.33 -4.25
N PRO A 157 -3.95 -6.27 -5.01
CA PRO A 157 -2.69 -5.55 -4.81
C PRO A 157 -2.65 -4.73 -3.52
N TYR A 158 -3.80 -4.45 -2.91
CA TYR A 158 -3.96 -3.74 -1.65
C TYR A 158 -4.91 -4.49 -0.71
N VAL A 159 -4.44 -4.81 0.50
CA VAL A 159 -5.18 -5.54 1.55
C VAL A 159 -5.19 -4.73 2.85
N ALA A 160 -6.29 -4.78 3.60
CA ALA A 160 -6.39 -4.22 4.95
C ALA A 160 -6.70 -5.30 5.99
N VAL A 161 -6.00 -5.25 7.13
CA VAL A 161 -6.04 -6.25 8.22
C VAL A 161 -6.13 -5.56 9.59
N PRO A 162 -7.03 -5.99 10.48
CA PRO A 162 -8.20 -6.83 10.21
C PRO A 162 -9.26 -6.04 9.41
N ASP A 163 -9.33 -4.73 9.66
CA ASP A 163 -10.31 -3.82 9.09
C ASP A 163 -9.63 -2.66 8.38
N ILE A 164 -10.41 -1.90 7.63
CA ILE A 164 -9.96 -0.69 6.95
C ILE A 164 -10.14 0.53 7.88
N ASN A 165 -9.19 1.47 7.87
CA ASN A 165 -9.43 2.83 8.35
C ASN A 165 -10.40 3.55 7.39
N ALA A 166 -11.33 4.35 7.91
CA ALA A 166 -12.35 5.02 7.12
C ALA A 166 -11.80 5.88 5.96
N HIS A 167 -10.55 6.33 6.05
CA HIS A 167 -9.90 7.17 5.03
C HIS A 167 -8.85 6.42 4.20
N ALA A 168 -8.69 5.12 4.41
CA ALA A 168 -7.77 4.28 3.65
C ALA A 168 -8.40 3.68 2.37
N GLY A 169 -9.48 4.30 1.88
CA GLY A 169 -10.27 3.87 0.73
C GLY A 169 -9.69 4.23 -0.65
N GLY A 170 -10.45 3.90 -1.68
CA GLY A 170 -10.11 4.17 -3.08
C GLY A 170 -10.46 5.56 -3.59
N GLY A 171 -11.36 6.30 -2.92
CA GLY A 171 -11.84 7.61 -3.38
C GLY A 171 -12.29 7.58 -4.84
N TYR A 172 -11.90 8.60 -5.62
CA TYR A 172 -12.16 8.65 -7.07
C TYR A 172 -11.45 7.57 -7.90
N LEU A 173 -10.54 6.77 -7.32
CA LEU A 173 -9.95 5.58 -7.95
C LEU A 173 -10.80 4.36 -7.64
N THR A 174 -12.01 4.34 -8.21
CA THR A 174 -12.95 3.24 -8.04
C THR A 174 -12.32 1.90 -8.45
N GLY A 175 -12.54 0.86 -7.63
CA GLY A 175 -11.97 -0.47 -7.84
C GLY A 175 -10.55 -0.69 -7.30
N PHE A 176 -9.86 0.35 -6.81
CA PHE A 176 -8.52 0.24 -6.21
C PHE A 176 -8.50 0.36 -4.68
N GLY A 177 -9.67 0.31 -4.04
CA GLY A 177 -9.75 0.21 -2.58
C GLY A 177 -9.17 -1.11 -2.04
N PRO A 178 -8.87 -1.19 -0.74
CA PRO A 178 -8.30 -2.40 -0.17
C PRO A 178 -9.33 -3.54 -0.11
N PHE A 179 -8.84 -4.76 -0.25
CA PHE A 179 -9.57 -5.94 0.18
C PHE A 179 -9.47 -6.07 1.70
N THR A 180 -10.59 -5.93 2.40
CA THR A 180 -10.64 -6.05 3.85
C THR A 180 -10.79 -7.50 4.26
N VAL A 181 -9.86 -7.99 5.08
CA VAL A 181 -9.85 -9.39 5.52
C VAL A 181 -11.04 -9.68 6.45
N GLY A 182 -11.33 -8.77 7.37
CA GLY A 182 -12.36 -8.92 8.39
C GLY A 182 -12.04 -10.02 9.40
N GLY A 183 -12.65 -9.92 10.59
CA GLY A 183 -12.39 -10.84 11.69
C GLY A 183 -11.02 -10.65 12.33
N ASP A 184 -10.83 -11.23 13.52
CA ASP A 184 -9.61 -11.05 14.32
C ASP A 184 -8.64 -12.23 14.09
N PRO A 185 -7.45 -12.01 13.48
CA PRO A 185 -6.47 -13.06 13.21
C PRO A 185 -5.91 -13.76 14.46
N SER A 186 -6.15 -13.19 15.64
CA SER A 186 -5.77 -13.82 16.91
C SER A 186 -6.74 -14.88 17.42
N LYS A 187 -7.98 -14.90 16.90
CA LYS A 187 -9.01 -15.84 17.37
C LYS A 187 -8.81 -17.24 16.79
N PRO A 188 -9.08 -18.30 17.58
CA PRO A 188 -9.06 -19.67 17.08
C PRO A 188 -10.13 -19.82 15.98
N GLY A 189 -9.78 -20.50 14.90
CA GLY A 189 -10.69 -20.70 13.76
C GLY A 189 -10.89 -19.45 12.89
N PHE A 190 -10.01 -18.44 13.01
CA PHE A 190 -10.00 -17.29 12.11
C PHE A 190 -10.03 -17.74 10.64
N ARG A 191 -10.99 -17.19 9.90
CA ARG A 191 -11.12 -17.34 8.46
C ARG A 191 -11.47 -15.98 7.88
N VAL A 192 -10.87 -15.69 6.75
CA VAL A 192 -11.20 -14.48 6.02
C VAL A 192 -12.62 -14.57 5.51
N ARG A 193 -13.37 -13.48 5.68
CA ARG A 193 -14.75 -13.40 5.24
C ARG A 193 -14.82 -13.61 3.71
N ASP A 194 -15.82 -14.39 3.28
CA ASP A 194 -16.16 -14.57 1.85
C ASP A 194 -15.08 -15.24 0.96
N LEU A 195 -14.10 -15.94 1.55
CA LEU A 195 -13.06 -16.69 0.81
C LEU A 195 -13.41 -18.17 0.56
N ASP A 196 -14.41 -18.71 1.28
CA ASP A 196 -14.93 -20.06 1.11
C ASP A 196 -16.17 -20.05 0.18
N LEU A 197 -16.28 -21.07 -0.68
CA LEU A 197 -17.47 -21.25 -1.51
C LEU A 197 -18.65 -21.69 -0.64
N TYR A 198 -19.81 -21.06 -0.83
CA TYR A 198 -21.00 -21.38 -0.04
C TYR A 198 -21.49 -22.81 -0.31
N GLY A 199 -21.40 -23.68 0.71
CA GLY A 199 -22.13 -24.93 0.93
C GLY A 199 -22.06 -26.03 -0.15
N SER A 200 -22.54 -25.75 -1.36
CA SER A 200 -22.79 -26.72 -2.45
C SER A 200 -22.29 -26.26 -3.83
N ILE A 201 -21.53 -25.18 -3.90
CA ILE A 201 -20.94 -24.69 -5.15
C ILE A 201 -19.53 -25.27 -5.26
N THR A 202 -19.36 -26.24 -6.16
CA THR A 202 -18.04 -26.75 -6.56
C THR A 202 -17.36 -25.75 -7.51
N SER A 203 -16.03 -25.86 -7.63
CA SER A 203 -15.25 -25.11 -8.62
C SER A 203 -15.83 -25.25 -10.02
N ASP A 204 -16.21 -26.45 -10.41
CA ASP A 204 -16.71 -26.77 -11.75
C ASP A 204 -18.08 -26.11 -12.01
N ARG A 205 -18.95 -26.11 -10.99
CA ARG A 205 -20.25 -25.43 -11.06
C ARG A 205 -20.09 -23.92 -11.14
N LEU A 206 -19.08 -23.36 -10.48
CA LEU A 206 -18.77 -21.93 -10.55
C LEU A 206 -18.17 -21.55 -11.91
N ALA A 207 -17.26 -22.35 -12.45
CA ALA A 207 -16.68 -22.17 -13.79
C ALA A 207 -17.77 -22.19 -14.87
N ARG A 208 -18.70 -23.15 -14.81
CA ARG A 208 -19.85 -23.20 -15.73
C ARG A 208 -20.77 -21.99 -15.62
N ARG A 209 -20.96 -21.44 -14.42
CA ARG A 209 -21.74 -20.19 -14.23
C ARG A 209 -21.04 -18.99 -14.86
N GLN A 210 -19.71 -18.91 -14.78
CA GLN A 210 -18.94 -17.87 -15.44
C GLN A 210 -19.05 -17.96 -16.96
N GLU A 211 -19.00 -19.16 -17.53
CA GLU A 211 -19.16 -19.38 -18.97
C GLU A 211 -20.54 -18.88 -19.45
N ILE A 212 -21.61 -19.29 -18.76
CA ILE A 212 -22.98 -18.85 -19.08
C ILE A 212 -23.13 -17.33 -18.92
N LEU A 213 -22.58 -16.74 -17.86
CA LEU A 213 -22.61 -15.28 -17.67
C LEU A 213 -21.91 -14.57 -18.83
N GLY A 214 -20.72 -15.06 -19.21
CA GLY A 214 -19.99 -14.53 -20.35
C GLY A 214 -20.75 -14.65 -21.67
N ASP A 215 -21.56 -15.69 -21.85
CA ASP A 215 -22.43 -15.85 -23.02
C ASP A 215 -23.58 -14.82 -23.02
N VAL A 216 -24.22 -14.63 -21.85
CA VAL A 216 -25.26 -13.61 -21.66
C VAL A 216 -24.72 -12.20 -21.88
N ASP A 217 -23.52 -11.89 -21.39
CA ASP A 217 -22.89 -10.58 -21.58
C ASP A 217 -22.50 -10.33 -23.04
N ARG A 218 -22.06 -11.37 -23.77
CA ARG A 218 -21.83 -11.27 -25.22
C ARG A 218 -23.13 -11.01 -25.96
N PHE A 219 -24.21 -11.69 -25.58
CA PHE A 219 -25.54 -11.46 -26.16
C PHE A 219 -26.06 -10.05 -25.86
N SER A 220 -25.98 -9.58 -24.61
CA SER A 220 -26.42 -8.24 -24.19
C SER A 220 -25.67 -7.14 -24.94
N ARG A 221 -24.37 -7.32 -25.17
CA ARG A 221 -23.56 -6.42 -26.01
C ARG A 221 -24.01 -6.44 -27.47
N ALA A 222 -24.35 -7.59 -28.02
CA ALA A 222 -24.80 -7.72 -29.41
C ALA A 222 -26.14 -7.00 -29.66
N ILE A 223 -27.02 -6.92 -28.65
CA ILE A 223 -28.32 -6.23 -28.75
C ILE A 223 -28.28 -4.75 -28.31
N GLY A 224 -27.09 -4.18 -28.05
CA GLY A 224 -26.93 -2.77 -27.67
C GLY A 224 -27.21 -2.45 -26.19
N ASN A 225 -27.46 -3.45 -25.35
CA ASN A 225 -27.68 -3.31 -23.91
C ASN A 225 -26.40 -3.63 -23.12
N ALA A 226 -25.27 -3.03 -23.50
CA ALA A 226 -24.02 -3.29 -22.81
C ALA A 226 -24.05 -2.68 -21.39
N PRO A 227 -23.73 -3.45 -20.33
CA PRO A 227 -23.49 -2.86 -19.02
C PRO A 227 -22.27 -1.91 -19.07
N PRO A 228 -22.19 -0.92 -18.17
CA PRO A 228 -21.05 -0.01 -18.10
C PRO A 228 -19.76 -0.77 -17.85
N ALA A 229 -18.69 -0.39 -18.56
CA ALA A 229 -17.37 -0.99 -18.41
C ALA A 229 -16.85 -0.84 -16.96
N GLY A 230 -16.56 -1.95 -16.29
CA GLY A 230 -16.00 -1.97 -14.92
C GLY A 230 -16.78 -2.78 -13.89
N ALA A 231 -18.00 -3.23 -14.17
CA ALA A 231 -18.75 -4.12 -13.27
C ALA A 231 -18.08 -5.50 -13.09
N ASP A 232 -17.36 -5.98 -14.11
CA ASP A 232 -16.82 -7.34 -14.15
C ASP A 232 -15.47 -7.51 -13.45
N SER A 233 -14.66 -6.46 -13.31
CA SER A 233 -13.28 -6.60 -12.82
C SER A 233 -13.21 -6.97 -11.33
N ALA A 234 -14.08 -6.38 -10.50
CA ALA A 234 -14.18 -6.74 -9.08
C ALA A 234 -14.68 -8.19 -8.90
N PHE A 235 -15.64 -8.61 -9.71
CA PHE A 235 -16.16 -9.97 -9.70
C PHE A 235 -15.10 -10.99 -10.17
N GLU A 236 -14.36 -10.68 -11.24
CA GLU A 236 -13.28 -11.51 -11.75
C GLU A 236 -12.15 -11.66 -10.73
N GLN A 237 -11.78 -10.56 -10.05
CA GLN A 237 -10.79 -10.59 -8.96
C GLN A 237 -11.24 -11.48 -7.79
N ALA A 238 -12.50 -11.34 -7.36
CA ALA A 238 -13.06 -12.18 -6.29
C ALA A 238 -13.08 -13.67 -6.70
N TYR A 239 -13.43 -13.97 -7.95
CA TYR A 239 -13.40 -15.33 -8.46
C TYR A 239 -11.97 -15.91 -8.45
N ARG A 240 -10.98 -15.17 -8.94
CA ARG A 240 -9.57 -15.59 -8.91
C ARG A 240 -9.08 -15.84 -7.48
N LEU A 241 -9.47 -14.98 -6.53
CA LEU A 241 -9.14 -15.11 -5.12
C LEU A 241 -9.70 -16.41 -4.50
N ILE A 242 -10.98 -16.70 -4.75
CA ILE A 242 -11.67 -17.87 -4.18
C ILE A 242 -11.26 -19.18 -4.88
N SER A 243 -10.95 -19.13 -6.18
CA SER A 243 -10.52 -20.29 -6.96
C SER A 243 -9.03 -20.62 -6.78
N SER A 244 -8.20 -19.67 -6.34
CA SER A 244 -6.77 -19.88 -6.15
C SER A 244 -6.44 -20.51 -4.80
N SER A 245 -5.90 -21.73 -4.84
CA SER A 245 -5.33 -22.40 -3.66
C SER A 245 -4.11 -21.68 -3.09
N GLU A 246 -3.36 -20.96 -3.94
CA GLU A 246 -2.23 -20.13 -3.50
C GLU A 246 -2.71 -18.92 -2.70
N ALA A 247 -3.73 -18.22 -3.20
CA ALA A 247 -4.29 -17.07 -2.50
C ALA A 247 -4.88 -17.49 -1.14
N LYS A 248 -5.61 -18.61 -1.07
CA LYS A 248 -6.12 -19.17 0.21
C LYS A 248 -5.01 -19.47 1.21
N ARG A 249 -3.91 -20.09 0.77
CA ARG A 249 -2.76 -20.38 1.64
C ARG A 249 -2.10 -19.12 2.19
N ALA A 250 -2.11 -18.01 1.44
CA ALA A 250 -1.55 -16.74 1.92
C ALA A 250 -2.27 -16.22 3.17
N PHE A 251 -3.59 -16.43 3.26
CA PHE A 251 -4.39 -16.01 4.42
C PHE A 251 -4.41 -17.01 5.59
N ASP A 252 -3.90 -18.23 5.39
CA ASP A 252 -3.91 -19.27 6.41
C ASP A 252 -2.73 -19.13 7.39
N LEU A 253 -3.02 -18.58 8.58
CA LEU A 253 -2.05 -18.48 9.69
C LEU A 253 -1.76 -19.82 10.38
N SER A 254 -2.58 -20.85 10.18
CA SER A 254 -2.32 -22.18 10.77
C SER A 254 -1.13 -22.89 10.11
N ALA A 255 -0.76 -22.47 8.90
CA ALA A 255 0.42 -22.94 8.20
C ALA A 255 1.75 -22.40 8.78
N GLU A 256 1.71 -21.43 9.70
CA GLU A 256 2.91 -20.90 10.38
C GLU A 256 3.24 -21.73 11.63
N PRO A 257 4.54 -22.03 11.88
CA PRO A 257 4.96 -22.65 13.13
C PRO A 257 4.57 -21.80 14.35
N ASP A 258 4.17 -22.45 15.44
CA ASP A 258 3.75 -21.77 16.65
C ASP A 258 4.81 -20.81 17.21
N ALA A 259 6.08 -21.19 17.18
CA ALA A 259 7.18 -20.33 17.60
C ALA A 259 7.23 -18.99 16.83
N VAL A 260 6.85 -18.98 15.54
CA VAL A 260 6.78 -17.75 14.75
C VAL A 260 5.58 -16.91 15.20
N ARG A 261 4.43 -17.55 15.39
CA ARG A 261 3.22 -16.88 15.86
C ARG A 261 3.39 -16.28 17.26
N ASP A 262 4.10 -16.97 18.16
CA ASP A 262 4.44 -16.48 19.49
C ASP A 262 5.42 -15.31 19.44
N ARG A 263 6.41 -15.35 18.54
CA ARG A 263 7.34 -14.23 18.34
C ARG A 263 6.65 -12.93 17.92
N TYR A 264 5.61 -13.01 17.09
CA TYR A 264 4.80 -11.86 16.72
C TYR A 264 3.80 -11.46 17.82
N GLY A 265 3.53 -12.36 18.78
CA GLY A 265 2.54 -12.19 19.82
C GLY A 265 1.15 -12.66 19.38
N ARG A 266 0.42 -13.33 20.28
CA ARG A 266 -0.93 -13.90 20.02
C ARG A 266 -2.06 -12.88 20.15
N ARG A 267 -1.76 -11.58 20.11
CA ARG A 267 -2.74 -10.49 20.11
C ARG A 267 -3.04 -10.10 18.66
N THR A 268 -4.14 -9.38 18.45
CA THR A 268 -4.60 -8.95 17.14
C THR A 268 -3.50 -8.28 16.33
N ILE A 269 -2.83 -7.25 16.86
CA ILE A 269 -1.73 -6.56 16.15
C ILE A 269 -0.60 -7.49 15.72
N GLY A 270 -0.18 -8.41 16.59
CA GLY A 270 0.88 -9.37 16.30
C GLY A 270 0.52 -10.32 15.16
N GLN A 271 -0.67 -10.92 15.25
CA GLN A 271 -1.16 -11.85 14.23
C GLN A 271 -1.51 -11.12 12.92
N SER A 272 -1.98 -9.87 12.98
CA SER A 272 -2.20 -9.02 11.79
C SER A 272 -0.89 -8.69 11.07
N CYS A 273 0.18 -8.36 11.81
CA CYS A 273 1.51 -8.15 11.24
C CYS A 273 2.08 -9.44 10.63
N LEU A 274 1.84 -10.60 11.22
CA LEU A 274 2.24 -11.90 10.66
C LEU A 274 1.48 -12.20 9.36
N LEU A 275 0.17 -11.96 9.35
CA LEU A 275 -0.65 -12.10 8.14
C LEU A 275 -0.18 -11.14 7.04
N ALA A 276 0.11 -9.89 7.38
CA ALA A 276 0.65 -8.91 6.44
C ALA A 276 1.98 -9.38 5.82
N ARG A 277 2.89 -9.96 6.62
CA ARG A 277 4.13 -10.56 6.10
C ARG A 277 3.83 -11.62 5.04
N ARG A 278 2.96 -12.58 5.34
CA ARG A 278 2.59 -13.66 4.42
C ARG A 278 1.98 -13.13 3.12
N LEU A 279 1.14 -12.11 3.21
CA LEU A 279 0.51 -11.48 2.04
C LEU A 279 1.53 -10.80 1.14
N ILE A 280 2.49 -10.08 1.73
CA ILE A 280 3.60 -9.48 0.97
C ILE A 280 4.47 -10.58 0.32
N GLU A 281 4.78 -11.65 1.06
CA GLU A 281 5.53 -12.80 0.53
C GLU A 281 4.81 -13.51 -0.63
N ALA A 282 3.47 -13.52 -0.60
CA ALA A 282 2.62 -14.05 -1.66
C ALA A 282 2.36 -13.08 -2.83
N GLY A 283 2.92 -11.86 -2.79
CA GLY A 283 2.91 -10.92 -3.91
C GLY A 283 1.96 -9.73 -3.78
N VAL A 284 1.32 -9.51 -2.62
CA VAL A 284 0.59 -8.26 -2.35
C VAL A 284 1.59 -7.10 -2.29
N HIS A 285 1.25 -5.94 -2.86
CA HIS A 285 2.16 -4.79 -2.91
C HIS A 285 2.00 -3.85 -1.72
N PHE A 286 0.78 -3.72 -1.20
CA PHE A 286 0.49 -2.85 -0.07
C PHE A 286 -0.42 -3.55 0.92
N VAL A 287 -0.04 -3.58 2.20
CA VAL A 287 -0.90 -4.06 3.28
C VAL A 287 -1.01 -2.99 4.34
N THR A 288 -2.23 -2.63 4.71
CA THR A 288 -2.51 -1.80 5.88
C THR A 288 -2.88 -2.69 7.05
N VAL A 289 -2.11 -2.62 8.13
CA VAL A 289 -2.41 -3.23 9.42
C VAL A 289 -2.95 -2.13 10.33
N THR A 290 -4.21 -2.21 10.72
CA THR A 290 -4.84 -1.25 11.63
C THR A 290 -4.93 -1.85 13.03
N ASP A 291 -4.37 -1.14 14.01
CA ASP A 291 -4.49 -1.43 15.43
C ASP A 291 -5.26 -0.30 16.11
N ARG A 292 -6.36 -0.62 16.79
CA ARG A 292 -7.20 0.37 17.48
C ARG A 292 -6.91 0.37 18.98
N GLY A 293 -7.27 1.47 19.64
CA GLY A 293 -7.18 1.59 21.10
C GLY A 293 -5.99 2.39 21.61
N TRP A 294 -5.33 3.14 20.73
CA TRP A 294 -4.35 4.16 21.14
C TRP A 294 -5.01 5.51 21.44
N ASP A 295 -6.31 5.61 21.21
CA ASP A 295 -7.11 6.79 21.46
C ASP A 295 -7.49 6.91 22.94
N THR A 296 -6.56 7.40 23.77
CA THR A 296 -6.71 7.46 25.23
C THR A 296 -7.28 8.79 25.70
N HIS A 297 -8.53 9.11 25.34
CA HIS A 297 -9.25 10.30 25.86
C HIS A 297 -9.95 10.05 27.19
N ASP A 298 -9.86 8.83 27.73
CA ASP A 298 -10.41 8.48 29.02
C ASP A 298 -9.44 8.96 30.11
N ALA A 299 -9.90 9.96 30.88
CA ALA A 299 -9.23 10.50 32.06
C ALA A 299 -9.25 9.53 33.25
#